data_AF-A0AAV4N616-F1
#
_entry.id   AF-A0AAV4N616-F1
#
_cell.length_a   1.000
_cell.length_b   1.000
_cell.length_c   1.000
_cell.angle_alpha   90.00
_cell.angle_beta   90.00
_cell.angle_gamma   90.00
#
_symmetry.space_group_name_H-M   'P 1'
#
loop_
_entity.id
_entity.type
_entity.pdbx_description
1 polymer ?
#
loop_
_entity_poly.entity_id
_entity_poly.type
_entity_poly.pdbx_seq_one_letter_code
_entity_poly.pdbx_strand_id
1 'polypeptide(L)'
;EQPERPSVKGIPVRGGPQMLQLSLDGKRLYVTNSLFSAWDKQFYPENVEKGSMMLLVHVNTDSGGMSLDQNFLVDFGQEGNVLAHEMRFPTGDCTSDIWE
;
A
#
# COMPACT_ATOMS: atom_id res chain seq x y z
N GLU A 1 -14.14 8.24 17.88
CA GLU A 1 -13.32 7.15 18.41
C GLU A 1 -12.35 6.70 17.31
N GLN A 2 -11.16 6.21 17.65
CA GLN A 2 -10.21 5.73 16.63
C GLN A 2 -10.72 4.39 16.07
N PRO A 3 -10.79 4.21 14.74
CA PRO A 3 -11.22 2.94 14.16
C PRO A 3 -10.23 1.82 14.50
N GLU A 4 -10.74 0.59 14.54
CA GLU A 4 -9.88 -0.58 14.71
C GLU A 4 -8.86 -0.68 13.57
N ARG A 5 -7.63 -1.06 13.94
CA ARG A 5 -6.56 -1.29 12.98
C ARG A 5 -6.94 -2.49 12.11
N PRO A 6 -6.98 -2.35 10.78
CA PRO A 6 -7.31 -3.48 9.91
C PRO A 6 -6.21 -4.54 9.95
N SER A 7 -6.58 -5.77 9.62
CA SER A 7 -5.65 -6.86 9.36
C SER A 7 -5.88 -7.40 7.95
N VAL A 8 -4.84 -7.96 7.33
CA VAL A 8 -4.91 -8.62 6.03
C VAL A 8 -4.13 -9.93 6.15
N LYS A 9 -4.72 -11.05 5.71
CA LYS A 9 -4.19 -12.40 5.95
C LYS A 9 -3.81 -12.67 7.42
N GLY A 10 -4.54 -12.07 8.36
CA GLY A 10 -4.28 -12.18 9.81
C GLY A 10 -3.11 -11.34 10.33
N ILE A 11 -2.47 -10.53 9.49
CA ILE A 11 -1.35 -9.65 9.88
C ILE A 11 -1.90 -8.22 10.07
N PRO A 12 -1.69 -7.57 11.22
CA PRO A 12 -2.11 -6.18 11.44
C PRO A 12 -1.41 -5.20 10.50
N VAL A 13 -2.17 -4.36 9.79
CA VAL A 13 -1.61 -3.38 8.84
C VAL A 13 -0.76 -2.35 9.56
N ARG A 14 0.54 -2.29 9.27
CA ARG A 14 1.49 -1.35 9.89
C ARG A 14 1.43 0.01 9.22
N GLY A 15 1.76 1.07 9.97
CA GLY A 15 1.82 2.42 9.41
C GLY A 15 0.49 2.94 8.87
N GLY A 16 0.60 3.88 7.93
CA GLY A 16 -0.52 4.41 7.16
C GLY A 16 -0.23 4.35 5.65
N PRO A 17 -1.25 4.50 4.80
CA PRO A 17 -1.06 4.54 3.34
C PRO A 17 -0.16 5.72 2.94
N GLN A 18 0.78 5.45 2.03
CA GLN A 18 1.69 6.45 1.48
C GLN A 18 1.54 6.48 -0.05
N MET A 19 2.27 5.63 -0.79
CA MET A 19 2.27 5.72 -2.26
C MET A 19 1.11 4.90 -2.78
N LEU A 20 0.47 5.42 -3.80
CA LEU A 20 -0.74 4.89 -4.39
C LEU A 20 -0.51 4.68 -5.89
N GLN A 21 -0.88 3.51 -6.40
CA GLN A 21 -0.83 3.22 -7.82
C GLN A 21 -2.14 2.59 -8.28
N LEU A 22 -2.86 3.27 -9.17
CA LEU A 22 -4.15 2.82 -9.68
C LEU A 22 -3.97 2.08 -11.00
N SER A 23 -4.59 0.90 -11.12
CA SER A 23 -4.62 0.17 -12.38
C SER A 23 -5.32 0.96 -13.48
N LEU A 24 -4.92 0.75 -14.73
CA LEU A 24 -5.47 1.47 -15.89
C LEU A 24 -6.99 1.32 -16.05
N ASP A 25 -7.55 0.18 -15.62
CA ASP A 25 -9.00 -0.03 -15.61
C ASP A 25 -9.71 0.60 -14.40
N GLY A 26 -8.99 1.27 -13.51
CA GLY A 26 -9.51 1.99 -12.36
C GLY A 26 -9.98 1.11 -11.20
N LYS A 27 -9.79 -0.22 -11.25
CA LYS A 27 -10.41 -1.19 -10.31
C LYS A 27 -9.51 -1.63 -9.16
N ARG A 28 -8.20 -1.42 -9.26
CA ARG A 28 -7.20 -1.91 -8.30
C ARG A 28 -6.27 -0.77 -7.90
N LEU A 29 -6.35 -0.35 -6.64
CA LEU A 29 -5.46 0.64 -6.06
C LEU A 29 -4.45 -0.07 -5.15
N TYR A 30 -3.21 -0.14 -5.60
CA TYR A 30 -2.11 -0.70 -4.81
C TYR A 30 -1.52 0.38 -3.92
N VAL A 31 -1.16 -0.01 -2.70
CA VAL A 31 -0.74 0.90 -1.64
C VAL A 31 0.53 0.39 -0.98
N THR A 32 1.55 1.24 -0.83
CA THR A 32 2.69 1.01 0.08
C THR A 32 2.65 2.01 1.23
N ASN A 33 3.35 1.72 2.31
CA ASN A 33 3.20 2.42 3.59
C ASN A 33 4.49 3.01 4.18
N SER A 34 5.57 3.14 3.40
CA SER A 34 6.81 3.81 3.81
C SER A 34 6.99 5.15 3.08
N LEU A 35 7.36 6.20 3.83
CA LEU A 35 7.59 7.54 3.31
C LEU A 35 9.09 7.83 3.21
N PHE A 36 9.77 7.84 4.35
CA PHE A 36 11.18 8.18 4.46
C PHE A 36 11.69 7.63 5.77
N SER A 37 12.79 6.88 5.75
CA SER A 37 13.21 6.06 6.89
C SER A 37 13.34 6.82 8.22
N ALA A 38 13.84 8.07 8.20
CA ALA A 38 13.95 8.90 9.40
C ALA A 38 12.57 9.27 9.98
N TRP A 39 11.58 9.52 9.11
CA TRP A 39 10.22 9.86 9.52
C TRP A 39 9.43 8.62 9.91
N ASP A 40 9.59 7.53 9.15
CA ASP A 40 9.01 6.23 9.48
C ASP A 40 9.48 5.78 10.88
N LYS A 41 10.75 5.96 11.21
CA LYS A 41 11.27 5.68 12.55
C LYS A 41 10.60 6.50 13.65
N GLN A 42 10.20 7.74 13.37
CA GLN A 42 9.58 8.63 14.33
C GLN A 42 8.08 8.34 14.51
N PHE A 43 7.35 8.12 13.41
CA PHE A 43 5.89 7.99 13.43
C PHE A 43 5.41 6.54 13.47
N TYR A 44 6.13 5.63 12.80
CA TYR A 44 5.76 4.24 12.60
C TYR A 44 6.98 3.32 12.78
N PRO A 45 7.59 3.25 13.98
CA PRO A 45 8.80 2.45 14.23
C PRO A 45 8.62 0.98 13.84
N GLU A 46 7.39 0.45 13.93
CA GLU A 46 7.05 -0.91 13.51
C GLU A 46 7.36 -1.19 12.02
N ASN A 47 7.23 -0.19 11.13
CA ASN A 47 7.59 -0.33 9.72
C ASN A 47 9.10 -0.55 9.53
N VAL A 48 9.92 0.09 10.35
CA VAL A 48 11.39 -0.07 10.29
C VAL A 48 11.82 -1.41 10.89
N GLU A 49 11.16 -1.83 11.97
CA GLU A 49 11.49 -3.08 12.68
C GLU A 49 11.03 -4.34 11.95
N LYS A 50 9.88 -4.28 11.25
CA LYS A 50 9.21 -5.43 10.64
C LYS A 50 9.01 -5.30 9.14
N GLY A 51 9.59 -4.29 8.52
CA GLY A 51 9.40 -3.97 7.11
C GLY A 51 8.05 -3.30 6.80
N SER A 52 8.05 -2.61 5.66
CA SER A 52 6.85 -2.04 5.05
C SER A 52 5.91 -3.13 4.50
N MET A 53 4.76 -2.71 4.00
CA MET A 53 3.74 -3.57 3.40
C MET A 53 3.29 -3.01 2.06
N MET A 54 2.88 -3.89 1.14
CA MET A 54 2.01 -3.53 0.03
C MET A 54 0.64 -4.20 0.17
N LEU A 55 -0.40 -3.39 -0.01
CA LEU A 55 -1.80 -3.74 0.12
C LEU A 55 -2.53 -3.47 -1.19
N LEU A 56 -3.71 -4.08 -1.36
CA LEU A 56 -4.59 -3.82 -2.49
C LEU A 56 -5.96 -3.37 -1.99
N VAL A 57 -6.47 -2.31 -2.59
CA VAL A 57 -7.83 -1.81 -2.40
C VAL A 57 -8.60 -2.01 -3.70
N HIS A 58 -9.74 -2.69 -3.62
CA HIS A 58 -10.70 -2.78 -4.72
C HIS A 58 -11.50 -1.49 -4.79
N VAL A 59 -11.56 -0.92 -5.99
CA VAL A 59 -12.34 0.27 -6.31
C VAL A 59 -13.55 -0.14 -7.14
N ASN A 60 -14.76 0.15 -6.64
CA ASN A 60 -15.98 -0.09 -7.39
C ASN A 60 -16.32 1.15 -8.23
N THR A 61 -16.08 1.05 -9.54
CA THR A 61 -16.30 2.15 -10.50
C THR A 61 -17.75 2.31 -10.90
N ASP A 62 -18.60 1.31 -10.68
CA ASP A 62 -19.98 1.29 -11.16
C ASP A 62 -20.93 1.94 -10.15
N SER A 63 -20.77 1.63 -8.86
CA SER A 63 -21.60 2.17 -7.77
C SER A 63 -20.84 3.04 -6.77
N GLY A 64 -19.53 3.21 -6.96
CA GLY A 64 -18.66 3.86 -5.97
C GLY A 64 -18.32 2.95 -4.78
N GLY A 65 -17.31 3.38 -4.02
CA GLY A 65 -16.84 2.69 -2.82
C GLY A 65 -15.49 2.01 -3.01
N MET A 66 -14.85 1.74 -1.86
CA MET A 66 -13.54 1.10 -1.78
C MET A 66 -13.54 0.03 -0.68
N SER A 67 -12.85 -1.07 -0.90
CA SER A 67 -12.69 -2.13 0.10
C SER A 67 -11.27 -2.71 0.08
N LEU A 68 -10.71 -2.97 1.25
CA LEU A 68 -9.39 -3.57 1.40
C LEU A 68 -9.45 -5.06 1.07
N ASP A 69 -8.64 -5.51 0.11
CA ASP A 69 -8.50 -6.92 -0.23
C ASP A 69 -7.88 -7.68 0.96
N GLN A 70 -8.60 -8.66 1.49
CA GLN A 70 -8.19 -9.46 2.65
C GLN A 70 -7.19 -10.58 2.30
N ASN A 71 -6.98 -10.85 1.02
CA ASN A 71 -6.18 -11.95 0.49
C ASN A 71 -4.86 -11.48 -0.14
N PHE A 72 -4.73 -10.19 -0.46
CA PHE A 72 -3.52 -9.62 -1.06
C PHE A 72 -2.67 -8.88 -0.02
N LEU A 73 -1.47 -9.39 0.25
CA LEU A 73 -0.46 -8.73 1.07
C LEU A 73 0.93 -9.13 0.58
N VAL A 74 1.77 -8.14 0.31
CA VAL A 74 3.22 -8.32 0.23
C VAL A 74 3.81 -7.77 1.51
N ASP A 75 4.40 -8.63 2.33
CA ASP A 75 5.07 -8.25 3.57
C ASP A 75 6.58 -8.19 3.34
N PHE A 76 7.12 -6.97 3.23
CA PHE A 76 8.55 -6.75 3.00
C PHE A 76 9.42 -7.01 4.22
N GLY A 77 8.83 -7.36 5.38
CA GLY A 77 9.54 -7.92 6.51
C GLY A 77 10.24 -9.24 6.19
N GLN A 78 9.65 -10.04 5.30
CA GLN A 78 10.21 -11.31 4.85
C GLN A 78 11.41 -11.13 3.91
N GLU A 79 11.65 -9.90 3.42
CA GLU A 79 12.70 -9.54 2.47
C GLU A 79 13.82 -8.72 3.16
N GLY A 80 13.99 -8.86 4.48
CA GLY A 80 14.99 -8.12 5.24
C GLY A 80 14.53 -6.74 5.70
N ASN A 81 13.25 -6.61 6.07
CA ASN A 81 12.63 -5.37 6.57
C ASN A 81 12.73 -4.19 5.60
N VAL A 82 12.47 -4.44 4.31
CA VAL A 82 12.56 -3.41 3.28
C VAL A 82 11.46 -2.35 3.45
N LEU A 83 11.83 -1.10 3.18
CA LEU A 83 10.96 0.07 3.17
C LEU A 83 10.57 0.41 1.72
N ALA A 84 9.55 -0.27 1.21
CA ALA A 84 9.04 -0.11 -0.14
C ALA A 84 8.28 1.21 -0.27
N HIS A 85 8.69 2.01 -1.25
CA HIS A 85 8.15 3.34 -1.49
C HIS A 85 7.29 3.34 -2.75
N GLU A 86 7.88 3.54 -3.93
CA GLU A 86 7.14 3.60 -5.19
C GLU A 86 6.99 2.23 -5.85
N MET A 87 5.91 2.06 -6.61
CA MET A 87 5.69 0.91 -7.48
C MET A 87 5.35 1.37 -8.90
N ARG A 88 5.81 0.60 -9.88
CA ARG A 88 5.61 0.88 -11.31
C ARG A 88 5.03 -0.34 -11.99
N PHE A 89 4.02 -0.15 -12.85
CA PHE A 89 3.52 -1.26 -13.66
C PHE A 89 4.40 -1.48 -14.89
N PRO A 90 4.67 -2.75 -15.28
CA PRO A 90 5.52 -3.04 -16.43
C PRO A 90 5.01 -2.46 -17.76
N THR A 91 3.70 -2.21 -17.87
CA THR A 91 3.02 -1.75 -19.08
C THR A 91 2.65 -0.28 -19.04
N GLY A 92 3.21 0.49 -18.09
CA GLY A 92 2.78 1.85 -17.84
C GLY A 92 1.67 1.94 -16.79
N ASP A 93 1.61 3.08 -16.11
CA ASP A 93 0.71 3.34 -15.00
C ASP A 93 0.21 4.79 -15.00
N CYS A 94 -0.82 5.07 -14.19
CA CYS A 94 -1.51 6.37 -14.18
C CYS A 94 -0.65 7.54 -13.66
N THR A 95 0.61 7.28 -13.28
CA THR A 95 1.56 8.27 -12.76
C THR A 95 2.82 8.42 -13.62
N SER A 96 2.96 7.61 -14.66
CA SER A 96 4.18 7.54 -15.49
C SER A 96 3.93 7.89 -16.94
N ASP A 97 2.78 7.51 -17.49
CA ASP A 97 2.42 7.76 -18.88
C ASP A 97 1.72 9.11 -19.02
N ILE A 98 2.25 9.94 -19.92
CA ILE A 98 1.64 11.21 -20.33
C ILE A 98 1.15 11.01 -21.77
N TRP A 99 -0.14 11.20 -21.99
CA TRP A 99 -0.77 11.15 -23.31
C TRP A 99 -1.03 12.60 -23.77
N GLU A 100 -0.52 12.98 -24.94
CA GLU A 100 -0.80 14.27 -25.62
C GLU A 100 -2.13 14.24 -26.38
#